data_AF-A0A2H0M160-F1
#
_entry.id   AF-A0A2H0M160-F1
#
_cell.length_a   1.000
_cell.length_b   1.000
_cell.length_c   1.000
_cell.angle_alpha   90.00
_cell.angle_beta   90.00
_cell.angle_gamma   90.00
#
_symmetry.space_group_name_H-M   'P 1'
#
loop_
_entity.id
_entity.type
_entity.pdbx_description
1 polymer ?
#
loop_
_entity_poly.entity_id
_entity_poly.type
_entity_poly.pdbx_seq_one_letter_code
_entity_poly.pdbx_strand_id
1 'polypeptide(L)'
;MFPPFLVNRASMTGTGQLPKLEEDMYKLFDDDLFLVPTAEVPVTNIFRDETLDEKDLPVKFAAYTACFRREAGSYGKDTKGLMRVHQFDKVELVKFVRPDDSYQELESLLGNAEEVLKLLKIPYRVIMLSTGDLSFSASKCYDIEAYAPGMDRWLEVSSCSNFENFQARRANIKYKPKANGQRQKAEYVHTLNGSGVALARTYAAILENYQLPNGNVRIPDVLVPYMGGLVEITKAD
;
A
#
# COMPACT_ATOMS: atom_id res chain seq x y z
N MET A 1 3.68 1.93 -12.53
CA MET A 1 5.05 2.43 -12.25
C MET A 1 5.88 1.27 -11.71
N PHE A 2 7.17 1.22 -12.05
CA PHE A 2 8.11 0.23 -11.51
C PHE A 2 9.28 0.99 -10.85
N PRO A 3 9.16 1.33 -9.55
CA PRO A 3 10.14 2.16 -8.86
C PRO A 3 11.37 1.35 -8.40
N PRO A 4 12.48 2.02 -8.04
CA PRO A 4 13.65 1.34 -7.47
C PRO A 4 13.32 0.70 -6.12
N PHE A 5 13.93 -0.45 -5.83
CA PHE A 5 13.76 -1.15 -4.55
C PHE A 5 14.77 -0.69 -3.48
N LEU A 6 15.79 0.06 -3.88
CA LEU A 6 16.77 0.69 -3.00
C LEU A 6 16.55 2.19 -2.99
N VAL A 7 16.48 2.78 -1.80
CA VAL A 7 16.28 4.21 -1.60
C VAL A 7 17.26 4.78 -0.59
N ASN A 8 17.62 6.05 -0.75
CA ASN A 8 18.47 6.75 0.22
C ASN A 8 17.70 7.10 1.50
N ARG A 9 18.47 7.40 2.57
CA ARG A 9 17.94 7.85 3.86
C ARG A 9 16.98 9.04 3.76
N ALA A 10 17.24 9.99 2.86
CA ALA A 10 16.39 11.16 2.71
C ALA A 10 14.98 10.77 2.23
N SER A 11 14.87 9.76 1.35
CA SER A 11 13.57 9.25 0.91
C SER A 11 12.82 8.56 2.06
N MET A 12 13.51 7.72 2.82
CA MET A 12 12.93 7.05 4.01
C MET A 12 12.52 8.05 5.12
N THR A 13 13.22 9.19 5.22
CA THR A 13 12.87 10.28 6.13
C THR A 13 11.63 11.05 5.64
N GLY A 14 11.52 11.24 4.32
CA GLY A 14 10.42 11.93 3.65
C GLY A 14 9.06 11.32 3.95
N THR A 15 8.97 9.99 3.87
CA THR A 15 7.74 9.22 4.15
C THR A 15 7.60 8.76 5.60
N GLY A 16 8.51 9.19 6.49
CA GLY A 16 8.36 9.01 7.93
C GLY A 16 8.80 7.66 8.50
N GLN A 17 9.39 6.76 7.69
CA GLN A 17 10.00 5.53 8.22
C GLN A 17 11.17 5.87 9.15
N LEU A 18 12.01 6.83 8.77
CA LEU A 18 13.13 7.27 9.60
C LEU A 18 12.81 8.55 10.41
N PRO A 19 13.38 8.66 11.63
CA PRO A 19 14.33 7.72 12.26
C PRO A 19 13.66 6.55 13.03
N LYS A 20 12.35 6.58 13.24
CA LYS A 20 11.66 5.72 14.22
C LYS A 20 11.72 4.21 13.89
N LEU A 21 11.65 3.84 12.62
CA LEU A 21 11.54 2.45 12.17
C LEU A 21 12.85 1.90 11.58
N GLU A 22 14.00 2.53 11.82
CA GLU A 22 15.26 2.11 11.21
C GLU A 22 15.60 0.64 11.50
N GLU A 23 15.31 0.16 12.71
CA GLU A 23 15.55 -1.23 13.13
C GLU A 23 14.67 -2.26 12.39
N ASP A 24 13.55 -1.83 11.82
CA ASP A 24 12.65 -2.70 11.05
C ASP A 24 13.00 -2.73 9.55
N MET A 25 14.01 -1.96 9.11
CA MET A 25 14.41 -1.84 7.71
C MET A 25 15.67 -2.65 7.40
N TYR A 26 15.71 -3.25 6.21
CA TYR A 26 16.96 -3.80 5.67
C TYR A 26 17.82 -2.65 5.11
N LYS A 27 18.98 -2.43 5.74
CA LYS A 27 19.96 -1.40 5.38
C LYS A 27 21.20 -2.02 4.74
N LEU A 28 21.68 -1.42 3.66
CA LEU A 28 22.99 -1.66 3.06
C LEU A 28 23.97 -0.67 3.69
N PHE A 29 24.86 -1.18 4.55
CA PHE A 29 25.68 -0.35 5.43
C PHE A 29 26.68 0.55 4.69
N ASP A 30 27.31 0.05 3.64
CA ASP A 30 28.36 0.76 2.91
C ASP A 30 27.82 1.95 2.11
N ASP A 31 26.58 1.87 1.63
CA ASP A 31 25.97 2.86 0.74
C ASP A 31 24.92 3.78 1.43
N ASP A 32 24.57 3.51 2.69
CA ASP A 32 23.43 4.12 3.41
C ASP A 32 22.11 4.07 2.61
N LEU A 33 21.91 2.96 1.90
CA LEU A 33 20.70 2.64 1.16
C LEU A 33 19.82 1.66 1.95
N PHE A 34 18.53 1.72 1.69
CA PHE A 34 17.51 0.90 2.33
C PHE A 34 16.71 0.16 1.28
N LEU A 35 16.44 -1.12 1.53
CA LEU A 35 15.39 -1.82 0.79
C LEU A 35 14.03 -1.25 1.21
N VAL A 36 13.16 -1.02 0.23
CA VAL A 36 11.87 -0.37 0.46
C VAL A 36 10.90 -1.29 1.20
N PRO A 37 10.25 -0.83 2.29
CA PRO A 37 9.20 -1.59 2.97
C PRO A 37 7.83 -1.53 2.28
N THR A 38 7.71 -0.64 1.28
CA THR A 38 6.54 -0.39 0.45
C THR A 38 6.93 0.53 -0.72
N ALA A 39 6.27 0.40 -1.87
CA ALA A 39 6.44 1.31 -3.01
C ALA A 39 6.05 2.77 -2.68
N GLU A 40 5.27 3.00 -1.62
CA GLU A 40 4.97 4.36 -1.12
C GLU A 40 6.24 5.20 -0.95
N VAL A 41 7.32 4.61 -0.42
CA VAL A 41 8.56 5.36 -0.15
C VAL A 41 9.15 5.98 -1.42
N PRO A 42 9.52 5.20 -2.45
CA PRO A 42 10.07 5.78 -3.67
C PRO A 42 9.04 6.59 -4.46
N VAL A 43 7.77 6.16 -4.49
CA VAL A 43 6.73 6.83 -5.29
C VAL A 43 6.39 8.21 -4.72
N THR A 44 6.26 8.35 -3.41
CA THR A 44 6.01 9.66 -2.79
C THR A 44 7.19 10.61 -3.02
N ASN A 45 8.43 10.08 -3.00
CA ASN A 45 9.64 10.89 -3.12
C ASN A 45 10.03 11.25 -4.57
N ILE A 46 9.31 10.80 -5.60
CA ILE A 46 9.61 11.23 -6.99
C ILE A 46 9.47 12.75 -7.16
N PHE A 47 8.59 13.37 -6.36
CA PHE A 47 8.34 14.81 -6.37
C PHE A 47 9.00 15.53 -5.19
N ARG A 48 9.98 14.89 -4.52
CA ARG A 48 10.71 15.53 -3.43
C ARG A 48 11.36 16.82 -3.93
N ASP A 49 11.18 17.90 -3.17
CA ASP A 49 11.63 19.26 -3.50
C ASP A 49 10.98 19.89 -4.76
N GLU A 50 9.91 19.28 -5.29
CA GLU A 50 9.18 19.84 -6.43
C GLU A 50 7.99 20.72 -6.04
N THR A 51 7.58 21.57 -6.98
CA THR A 51 6.33 22.33 -6.89
C THR A 51 5.46 22.06 -8.12
N LEU A 52 4.42 21.27 -7.92
CA LEU A 52 3.47 20.83 -8.95
C LEU A 52 2.55 21.99 -9.41
N ASP A 53 2.05 21.93 -10.66
CA ASP A 53 0.96 22.81 -11.10
C ASP A 53 -0.37 22.23 -10.58
N GLU A 54 -1.24 23.09 -10.05
CA GLU A 54 -2.55 22.67 -9.53
C GLU A 54 -3.38 21.89 -10.56
N LYS A 55 -3.24 22.22 -11.85
CA LYS A 55 -3.98 21.55 -12.92
C LYS A 55 -3.62 20.06 -13.08
N ASP A 56 -2.45 19.65 -12.56
CA ASP A 56 -1.96 18.29 -12.65
C ASP A 56 -2.47 17.43 -11.47
N LEU A 57 -3.10 18.05 -10.46
CA LEU A 57 -3.70 17.36 -9.31
C LEU A 57 -5.17 16.96 -9.60
N PRO A 58 -5.60 15.77 -9.16
CA PRO A 58 -4.84 14.78 -8.41
C PRO A 58 -3.90 13.94 -9.29
N VAL A 59 -2.65 13.76 -8.85
CA VAL A 59 -1.72 12.80 -9.48
C VAL A 59 -1.92 11.43 -8.81
N LYS A 60 -2.10 10.38 -9.62
CA LYS A 60 -2.41 9.02 -9.15
C LYS A 60 -1.43 8.01 -9.74
N PHE A 61 -0.80 7.21 -8.88
CA PHE A 61 0.12 6.14 -9.27
C PHE A 61 -0.38 4.78 -8.78
N ALA A 62 -0.14 3.75 -9.59
CA ALA A 62 -0.12 2.35 -9.18
C ALA A 62 1.30 1.81 -9.39
N ALA A 63 1.89 1.20 -8.36
CA ALA A 63 3.27 0.71 -8.39
C ALA A 63 3.36 -0.71 -7.86
N TYR A 64 4.01 -1.60 -8.61
CA TYR A 64 4.30 -2.96 -8.17
C TYR A 64 5.76 -3.06 -7.71
N THR A 65 6.00 -3.58 -6.51
CA THR A 65 7.34 -3.83 -5.96
C THR A 65 7.35 -5.05 -5.05
N ALA A 66 8.50 -5.73 -4.99
CA ALA A 66 8.85 -6.50 -3.80
C ALA A 66 9.05 -5.53 -2.63
N CYS A 67 8.49 -5.86 -1.48
CA CYS A 67 8.56 -5.08 -0.24
C CYS A 67 9.36 -5.86 0.80
N PHE A 68 10.20 -5.17 1.56
CA PHE A 68 11.14 -5.79 2.50
C PHE A 68 10.96 -5.26 3.92
N ARG A 69 10.71 -6.16 4.89
CA ARG A 69 10.55 -5.80 6.32
C ARG A 69 11.30 -6.79 7.19
N ARG A 70 12.04 -6.30 8.19
CA ARG A 70 12.75 -7.18 9.13
C ARG A 70 11.80 -7.86 10.10
N GLU A 71 10.60 -7.31 10.28
CA GLU A 71 9.59 -7.85 11.20
C GLU A 71 10.17 -7.95 12.63
N ALA A 72 10.97 -6.94 13.00
CA ALA A 72 11.68 -6.91 14.28
C ALA A 72 10.67 -6.91 15.43
N GLY A 73 10.89 -7.77 16.43
CA GLY A 73 9.99 -7.91 17.58
C GLY A 73 8.76 -8.82 17.37
N SER A 74 8.63 -9.49 16.22
CA SER A 74 7.52 -10.41 15.94
C SER A 74 7.81 -11.90 16.23
N TYR A 75 8.82 -12.19 17.06
CA TYR A 75 9.34 -13.55 17.28
C TYR A 75 8.22 -14.54 17.64
N GLY A 76 8.02 -15.56 16.80
CA GLY A 76 7.04 -16.62 17.01
C GLY A 76 5.60 -16.30 16.59
N LYS A 77 5.30 -15.09 16.12
CA LYS A 77 3.95 -14.69 15.69
C LYS A 77 3.76 -14.87 14.18
N ASP A 78 2.68 -15.55 13.77
CA ASP A 78 2.30 -15.76 12.36
C ASP A 78 3.39 -16.38 11.46
N THR A 79 4.25 -17.24 12.02
CA THR A 79 5.42 -17.82 11.35
C THR A 79 5.10 -18.88 10.29
N LYS A 80 3.85 -19.37 10.22
CA LYS A 80 3.42 -20.40 9.29
C LYS A 80 2.87 -19.78 7.99
N GLY A 81 3.39 -20.20 6.86
CA GLY A 81 2.90 -19.81 5.53
C GLY A 81 3.35 -18.40 5.13
N LEU A 82 2.46 -17.66 4.43
CA LEU A 82 2.75 -16.36 3.81
C LEU A 82 2.27 -15.16 4.65
N MET A 83 1.98 -15.37 5.92
CA MET A 83 1.28 -14.39 6.75
C MET A 83 2.16 -13.23 7.21
N ARG A 84 3.40 -13.56 7.56
CA ARG A 84 4.45 -12.64 7.94
C ARG A 84 5.77 -13.15 7.39
N VAL A 85 6.30 -12.46 6.40
CA VAL A 85 7.50 -12.84 5.67
C VAL A 85 8.35 -11.59 5.45
N HIS A 86 9.67 -11.79 5.31
CA HIS A 86 10.60 -10.67 5.11
C HIS A 86 10.47 -10.00 3.76
N GLN A 87 10.03 -10.75 2.75
CA GLN A 87 9.80 -10.27 1.40
C GLN A 87 8.39 -10.66 0.95
N PHE A 88 7.63 -9.70 0.46
CA PHE A 88 6.32 -9.93 -0.15
C PHE A 88 6.06 -8.91 -1.26
N ASP A 89 5.25 -9.30 -2.24
CA ASP A 89 4.88 -8.41 -3.32
C ASP A 89 3.64 -7.59 -2.96
N LYS A 90 3.61 -6.35 -3.46
CA LYS A 90 2.47 -5.46 -3.28
C LYS A 90 2.29 -4.56 -4.50
N VAL A 91 1.02 -4.35 -4.86
CA VAL A 91 0.62 -3.22 -5.70
C VAL A 91 0.19 -2.09 -4.77
N GLU A 92 0.91 -0.96 -4.82
CA GLU A 92 0.62 0.23 -4.05
C GLU A 92 -0.08 1.28 -4.90
N LEU A 93 -1.10 1.90 -4.33
CA LEU A 93 -1.75 3.08 -4.87
C LEU A 93 -1.24 4.30 -4.10
N VAL A 94 -0.79 5.34 -4.80
CA VAL A 94 -0.33 6.60 -4.19
C VAL A 94 -1.01 7.77 -4.88
N LYS A 95 -1.48 8.75 -4.10
CA LYS A 95 -2.12 9.96 -4.60
C LYS A 95 -1.47 11.21 -4.02
N PHE A 96 -1.32 12.24 -4.87
CA PHE A 96 -1.00 13.60 -4.47
C PHE A 96 -2.18 14.48 -4.84
N VAL A 97 -2.72 15.22 -3.87
CA VAL A 97 -4.02 15.89 -4.01
C VAL A 97 -3.99 17.27 -3.35
N ARG A 98 -4.96 18.12 -3.70
CA ARG A 98 -5.18 19.37 -2.96
C ARG A 98 -5.66 19.05 -1.54
N PRO A 99 -5.32 19.87 -0.53
CA PRO A 99 -5.77 19.66 0.84
C PRO A 99 -7.29 19.43 0.98
N ASP A 100 -8.08 20.26 0.30
CA ASP A 100 -9.56 20.25 0.38
C ASP A 100 -10.20 18.97 -0.17
N ASP A 101 -9.53 18.27 -1.11
CA ASP A 101 -10.06 17.05 -1.72
C ASP A 101 -9.60 15.78 -0.99
N SER A 102 -8.65 15.89 -0.06
CA SER A 102 -7.90 14.72 0.44
C SER A 102 -8.76 13.66 1.10
N TYR A 103 -9.76 14.05 1.89
CA TYR A 103 -10.67 13.10 2.52
C TYR A 103 -11.62 12.43 1.52
N GLN A 104 -12.06 13.14 0.47
CA GLN A 104 -12.84 12.53 -0.60
C GLN A 104 -11.99 11.55 -1.43
N GLU A 105 -10.73 11.92 -1.69
CA GLU A 105 -9.79 11.06 -2.41
C GLU A 105 -9.38 9.82 -1.59
N LEU A 106 -9.46 9.86 -0.25
CA LEU A 106 -9.33 8.69 0.62
C LEU A 106 -10.49 7.70 0.39
N GLU A 107 -11.73 8.18 0.31
CA GLU A 107 -12.89 7.31 0.03
C GLU A 107 -12.78 6.67 -1.37
N SER A 108 -12.32 7.43 -2.37
CA SER A 108 -12.01 6.87 -3.70
C SER A 108 -10.86 5.86 -3.67
N LEU A 109 -9.84 6.08 -2.83
CA LEU A 109 -8.71 5.18 -2.68
C LEU A 109 -9.13 3.85 -2.04
N LEU A 110 -9.95 3.92 -0.99
CA LEU A 110 -10.59 2.76 -0.37
C LEU A 110 -11.40 1.98 -1.42
N GLY A 111 -12.28 2.64 -2.17
CA GLY A 111 -13.08 2.00 -3.21
C GLY A 111 -12.25 1.29 -4.28
N ASN A 112 -11.13 1.87 -4.69
CA ASN A 112 -10.21 1.23 -5.65
C ASN A 112 -9.59 -0.06 -5.09
N ALA A 113 -9.23 -0.09 -3.81
CA ALA A 113 -8.68 -1.28 -3.16
C ALA A 113 -9.77 -2.35 -2.91
N GLU A 114 -10.98 -1.95 -2.52
CA GLU A 114 -12.13 -2.84 -2.38
C GLU A 114 -12.52 -3.52 -3.70
N GLU A 115 -12.43 -2.80 -4.82
CA GLU A 115 -12.80 -3.32 -6.14
C GLU A 115 -12.03 -4.59 -6.50
N VAL A 116 -10.76 -4.69 -6.09
CA VAL A 116 -9.95 -5.90 -6.29
C VAL A 116 -10.60 -7.10 -5.60
N LEU A 117 -11.06 -6.95 -4.35
CA LEU A 117 -11.71 -8.04 -3.60
C LEU A 117 -13.11 -8.35 -4.13
N LYS A 118 -13.86 -7.34 -4.59
CA LYS A 118 -15.18 -7.52 -5.22
C LYS A 118 -15.06 -8.34 -6.51
N LEU A 119 -14.10 -8.00 -7.37
CA LEU A 119 -13.81 -8.75 -8.61
C LEU A 119 -13.35 -10.17 -8.32
N LEU A 120 -12.52 -10.35 -7.28
CA LEU A 120 -12.11 -11.66 -6.78
C LEU A 120 -13.22 -12.39 -6.01
N LYS A 121 -14.39 -11.77 -5.78
CA LYS A 121 -15.51 -12.32 -4.99
C LYS A 121 -15.08 -12.85 -3.61
N ILE A 122 -14.12 -12.20 -2.96
CA ILE A 122 -13.65 -12.57 -1.62
C ILE A 122 -14.45 -11.78 -0.58
N PRO A 123 -15.06 -12.43 0.43
CA PRO A 123 -15.71 -11.73 1.53
C PRO A 123 -14.69 -10.86 2.29
N TYR A 124 -15.03 -9.61 2.55
CA TYR A 124 -14.16 -8.68 3.26
C TYR A 124 -14.98 -7.74 4.17
N ARG A 125 -14.28 -7.08 5.10
CA ARG A 125 -14.80 -5.98 5.89
C ARG A 125 -13.87 -4.78 5.82
N VAL A 126 -14.42 -3.60 6.05
CA VAL A 126 -13.66 -2.35 6.17
C VAL A 126 -13.72 -1.88 7.61
N ILE A 127 -12.57 -1.55 8.18
CA ILE A 127 -12.43 -1.04 9.54
C ILE A 127 -11.80 0.34 9.48
N MET A 128 -12.45 1.34 10.08
CA MET A 128 -11.78 2.60 10.37
C MET A 128 -10.94 2.44 11.63
N LEU A 129 -9.65 2.73 11.56
CA LEU A 129 -8.75 2.54 12.70
C LEU A 129 -9.02 3.53 13.82
N SER A 130 -8.86 3.06 15.05
CA SER A 130 -8.87 3.92 16.24
C SER A 130 -7.63 4.81 16.27
N THR A 131 -7.67 5.92 17.00
CA THR A 131 -6.51 6.83 17.09
C THR A 131 -5.27 6.17 17.69
N GLY A 132 -5.43 5.14 18.53
CA GLY A 132 -4.33 4.39 19.12
C GLY A 132 -3.65 3.40 18.15
N ASP A 133 -4.35 3.00 17.09
CA ASP A 133 -3.88 2.04 16.09
C ASP A 133 -3.35 2.71 14.81
N LEU A 134 -3.48 4.03 14.68
CA LEU A 134 -2.97 4.76 13.52
C LEU A 134 -1.44 4.65 13.41
N SER A 135 -0.98 4.49 12.17
CA SER A 135 0.45 4.57 11.86
C SER A 135 0.99 5.96 12.18
N PHE A 136 2.31 6.05 12.40
CA PHE A 136 2.98 7.28 12.83
C PHE A 136 2.68 8.51 11.96
N SER A 137 2.41 8.32 10.68
CA SER A 137 2.22 9.40 9.70
C SER A 137 0.75 9.67 9.36
N ALA A 138 -0.16 8.74 9.63
CA ALA A 138 -1.55 8.80 9.16
C ALA A 138 -2.42 9.72 10.03
N SER A 139 -3.25 10.54 9.38
CA SER A 139 -4.33 11.30 10.04
C SER A 139 -5.63 10.49 10.13
N LYS A 140 -5.90 9.66 9.11
CA LYS A 140 -7.05 8.75 9.04
C LYS A 140 -6.66 7.52 8.21
N CYS A 141 -7.06 6.33 8.67
CA CYS A 141 -6.78 5.08 8.00
C CYS A 141 -8.01 4.15 7.98
N TYR A 142 -8.17 3.44 6.87
CA TYR A 142 -9.08 2.31 6.74
C TYR A 142 -8.29 1.05 6.43
N ASP A 143 -8.54 0.00 7.20
CA ASP A 143 -8.04 -1.34 6.89
C ASP A 143 -9.12 -2.14 6.17
N ILE A 144 -8.72 -2.86 5.12
CA ILE A 144 -9.56 -3.84 4.44
C ILE A 144 -9.06 -5.22 4.84
N GLU A 145 -9.94 -6.00 5.44
CA GLU A 145 -9.62 -7.36 5.88
C GLU A 145 -10.43 -8.39 5.10
N ALA A 146 -9.74 -9.30 4.42
CA ALA A 146 -10.33 -10.42 3.69
C ALA A 146 -10.55 -11.62 4.62
N TYR A 147 -11.69 -12.29 4.52
CA TYR A 147 -11.97 -13.48 5.32
C TYR A 147 -11.25 -14.71 4.78
N ALA A 148 -10.56 -15.42 5.67
CA ALA A 148 -9.85 -16.67 5.40
C ALA A 148 -10.54 -17.82 6.17
N PRO A 149 -11.41 -18.62 5.52
CA PRO A 149 -12.27 -19.58 6.20
C PRO A 149 -11.54 -20.79 6.79
N GLY A 150 -10.43 -21.23 6.21
CA GLY A 150 -9.62 -22.33 6.74
C GLY A 150 -8.90 -21.96 8.05
N MET A 151 -8.65 -20.67 8.26
CA MET A 151 -8.08 -20.12 9.50
C MET A 151 -9.12 -19.49 10.42
N ASP A 152 -10.37 -19.37 9.98
CA ASP A 152 -11.46 -18.62 10.62
C ASP A 152 -11.03 -17.24 11.14
N ARG A 153 -10.48 -16.42 10.23
CA ARG A 153 -9.99 -15.08 10.59
C ARG A 153 -10.08 -14.07 9.46
N TRP A 154 -10.03 -12.80 9.85
CA TRP A 154 -9.91 -11.67 8.95
C TRP A 154 -8.42 -11.33 8.76
N LEU A 155 -7.99 -11.24 7.51
CA LEU A 155 -6.62 -10.94 7.11
C LEU A 155 -6.58 -9.54 6.51
N GLU A 156 -5.91 -8.60 7.19
CA GLU A 156 -5.66 -7.26 6.64
C GLU A 156 -4.88 -7.36 5.32
N VAL A 157 -5.53 -7.07 4.20
CA VAL A 157 -4.97 -7.12 2.84
C VAL A 157 -4.69 -5.73 2.27
N SER A 158 -5.24 -4.70 2.92
CA SER A 158 -4.98 -3.31 2.59
C SER A 158 -5.11 -2.40 3.81
N SER A 159 -4.35 -1.31 3.79
CA SER A 159 -4.41 -0.18 4.71
C SER A 159 -4.35 1.08 3.85
N CYS A 160 -5.45 1.82 3.78
CA CYS A 160 -5.61 3.06 3.02
C CYS A 160 -5.55 4.26 3.95
N SER A 161 -4.51 5.09 3.81
CA SER A 161 -4.23 6.21 4.71
C SER A 161 -4.26 7.56 3.99
N ASN A 162 -4.80 8.57 4.68
CA ASN A 162 -4.52 9.98 4.40
C ASN A 162 -3.44 10.46 5.37
N PHE A 163 -2.39 11.08 4.85
CA PHE A 163 -1.28 11.63 5.65
C PHE A 163 -1.36 13.15 5.80
N GLU A 164 -2.39 13.77 5.23
CA GLU A 164 -2.45 15.21 5.00
C GLU A 164 -1.12 15.71 4.42
N ASN A 165 -0.57 16.80 4.96
CA ASN A 165 0.71 17.35 4.54
C ASN A 165 1.94 16.76 5.26
N PHE A 166 1.80 15.70 6.06
CA PHE A 166 2.90 15.19 6.89
C PHE A 166 4.14 14.81 6.04
N GLN A 167 3.94 13.95 5.04
CA GLN A 167 5.01 13.50 4.16
C GLN A 167 5.45 14.63 3.22
N ALA A 168 4.49 15.39 2.68
CA ALA A 168 4.76 16.53 1.81
C ALA A 168 5.64 17.59 2.48
N ARG A 169 5.48 17.85 3.78
CA ARG A 169 6.35 18.78 4.53
C ARG A 169 7.78 18.26 4.68
N ARG A 170 7.94 16.96 4.94
CA ARG A 170 9.25 16.30 5.11
C ARG A 170 10.01 16.18 3.79
N ALA A 171 9.30 15.92 2.70
CA ALA A 171 9.83 15.83 1.35
C ALA A 171 9.72 17.15 0.55
N ASN A 172 9.29 18.25 1.18
CA ASN A 172 9.15 19.56 0.55
C ASN A 172 8.35 19.56 -0.78
N ILE A 173 7.25 18.79 -0.83
CA ILE A 173 6.41 18.62 -2.02
C ILE A 173 5.28 19.64 -1.99
N LYS A 174 5.28 20.56 -2.95
CA LYS A 174 4.33 21.67 -3.00
C LYS A 174 3.49 21.65 -4.25
N TYR A 175 2.44 22.45 -4.27
CA TYR A 175 1.72 22.86 -5.47
C TYR A 175 1.52 24.37 -5.47
N LYS A 176 1.22 24.94 -6.64
CA LYS A 176 0.85 26.35 -6.79
C LYS A 176 -0.65 26.48 -7.02
N PRO A 177 -1.46 26.83 -6.00
CA PRO A 177 -2.88 27.10 -6.18
C PRO A 177 -3.09 28.30 -7.11
N LYS A 178 -4.25 28.31 -7.77
CA LYS A 178 -4.75 29.44 -8.56
C LYS A 178 -6.03 29.94 -7.93
N ALA A 179 -6.05 31.22 -7.58
CA ALA A 179 -7.27 31.92 -7.21
C ALA A 179 -7.51 33.03 -8.23
N ASN A 180 -8.73 33.09 -8.79
CA ASN A 180 -9.11 34.08 -9.81
C ASN A 180 -8.14 34.17 -11.00
N GLY A 181 -7.58 33.04 -11.43
CA GLY A 181 -6.62 32.98 -12.53
C GLY A 181 -5.19 33.46 -12.19
N GLN A 182 -4.92 33.86 -10.95
CA GLN A 182 -3.60 34.30 -10.49
C GLN A 182 -2.91 33.23 -9.62
N ARG A 183 -1.61 33.03 -9.85
CA ARG A 183 -0.77 32.12 -9.06
C ARG A 183 -0.65 32.61 -7.63
N GLN A 184 -1.01 31.76 -6.67
CA GLN A 184 -0.88 32.02 -5.25
C GLN A 184 0.48 31.55 -4.72
N LYS A 185 0.73 31.81 -3.43
CA LYS A 185 1.87 31.24 -2.71
C LYS A 185 1.78 29.72 -2.77
N ALA A 186 2.93 29.06 -2.95
CA ALA A 186 2.98 27.61 -2.96
C ALA A 186 2.60 27.03 -1.60
N GLU A 187 1.80 25.97 -1.63
CA GLU A 187 1.28 25.24 -0.47
C GLU A 187 1.70 23.77 -0.55
N TYR A 188 1.67 23.04 0.56
CA TYR A 188 1.96 21.61 0.55
C TYR A 188 0.76 20.83 0.03
N VAL A 189 1.01 19.84 -0.83
CA VAL A 189 -0.02 18.87 -1.21
C VAL A 189 -0.39 17.99 -0.03
N HIS A 190 -1.54 17.33 -0.10
CA HIS A 190 -1.81 16.16 0.72
C HIS A 190 -1.39 14.89 0.00
N THR A 191 -0.88 13.91 0.75
CA THR A 191 -0.45 12.60 0.23
C THR A 191 -1.30 11.49 0.81
N LEU A 192 -1.64 10.51 -0.02
CA LEU A 192 -2.37 9.32 0.37
C LEU A 192 -1.71 8.08 -0.22
N ASN A 193 -1.81 6.96 0.48
CA ASN A 193 -1.48 5.65 -0.09
C ASN A 193 -2.44 4.56 0.39
N GLY A 194 -2.51 3.48 -0.38
CA GLY A 194 -3.23 2.28 0.01
C GLY A 194 -2.74 1.07 -0.77
N SER A 195 -2.75 -0.10 -0.13
CA SER A 195 -2.46 -1.35 -0.84
C SER A 195 -3.63 -1.67 -1.78
N GLY A 196 -3.36 -1.99 -3.04
CA GLY A 196 -4.37 -2.42 -4.01
C GLY A 196 -4.06 -3.75 -4.67
N VAL A 197 -3.62 -4.81 -3.98
CA VAL A 197 -3.65 -5.18 -2.55
C VAL A 197 -2.32 -5.86 -2.17
N ALA A 198 -2.14 -6.28 -0.90
CA ALA A 198 -0.98 -7.06 -0.48
C ALA A 198 -1.07 -8.53 -0.94
N LEU A 199 -0.17 -8.96 -1.83
CA LEU A 199 -0.30 -10.24 -2.55
C LEU A 199 -0.33 -11.46 -1.61
N ALA A 200 0.55 -11.50 -0.62
CA ALA A 200 0.74 -12.67 0.23
C ALA A 200 -0.54 -13.09 0.98
N ARG A 201 -1.22 -12.13 1.61
CA ARG A 201 -2.46 -12.36 2.36
C ARG A 201 -3.66 -12.56 1.43
N THR A 202 -3.72 -11.82 0.32
CA THR A 202 -4.77 -12.02 -0.70
C THR A 202 -4.68 -13.41 -1.33
N TYR A 203 -3.47 -13.89 -1.60
CA TYR A 203 -3.24 -15.24 -2.10
C TYR A 203 -3.74 -16.31 -1.12
N ALA A 204 -3.44 -16.17 0.18
CA ALA A 204 -3.99 -17.06 1.20
C ALA A 204 -5.54 -17.05 1.20
N ALA A 205 -6.16 -15.87 1.12
CA ALA A 205 -7.61 -15.75 1.04
C ALA A 205 -8.18 -16.40 -0.23
N ILE A 206 -7.51 -16.27 -1.39
CA ILE A 206 -7.93 -16.96 -2.63
C ILE A 206 -7.89 -18.47 -2.42
N LEU A 207 -6.76 -19.02 -1.95
CA LEU A 207 -6.62 -20.46 -1.75
C LEU A 207 -7.74 -21.02 -0.88
N GLU A 208 -8.03 -20.38 0.25
CA GLU A 208 -9.02 -20.88 1.21
C GLU A 208 -10.47 -20.72 0.72
N ASN A 209 -10.81 -19.60 0.06
CA ASN A 209 -12.17 -19.38 -0.44
C ASN A 209 -12.49 -20.16 -1.73
N TYR A 210 -11.46 -20.60 -2.46
CA TYR A 210 -11.62 -21.29 -3.75
C TYR A 210 -11.18 -22.76 -3.72
N GLN A 211 -10.82 -23.30 -2.55
CA GLN A 211 -10.52 -24.73 -2.40
C GLN A 211 -11.76 -25.59 -2.68
N LEU A 212 -11.56 -26.67 -3.43
CA LEU A 212 -12.57 -27.68 -3.76
C LEU A 212 -12.45 -28.90 -2.83
N PRO A 213 -13.50 -29.75 -2.71
CA PRO A 213 -13.47 -30.93 -1.85
C PRO A 213 -12.35 -31.93 -2.15
N ASN A 214 -11.86 -31.97 -3.40
CA ASN A 214 -10.74 -32.82 -3.82
C ASN A 214 -9.36 -32.21 -3.51
N GLY A 215 -9.30 -31.02 -2.92
CA GLY A 215 -8.06 -30.31 -2.58
C GLY A 215 -7.50 -29.43 -3.71
N ASN A 216 -8.12 -29.41 -4.89
CA ASN A 216 -7.77 -28.47 -5.96
C ASN A 216 -8.26 -27.06 -5.62
N VAL A 217 -7.75 -26.06 -6.31
CA VAL A 217 -8.17 -24.66 -6.13
C VAL A 217 -8.71 -24.13 -7.44
N ARG A 218 -9.98 -23.72 -7.45
CA ARG A 218 -10.58 -23.05 -8.60
C ARG A 218 -9.96 -21.67 -8.77
N ILE A 219 -9.61 -21.28 -9.98
CA ILE A 219 -9.08 -19.94 -10.24
C ILE A 219 -10.26 -18.95 -10.30
N PRO A 220 -10.21 -17.80 -9.58
CA PRO A 220 -11.20 -16.74 -9.73
C PRO A 220 -11.37 -16.33 -11.19
N ASP A 221 -12.61 -16.18 -11.65
CA ASP A 221 -12.93 -15.94 -13.07
C ASP A 221 -12.12 -14.77 -13.68
N VAL A 222 -11.91 -13.71 -12.89
CA VAL A 222 -11.16 -12.51 -13.29
C VAL A 222 -9.65 -12.74 -13.47
N LEU A 223 -9.10 -13.82 -12.91
CA LEU A 223 -7.69 -14.19 -13.04
C LEU A 223 -7.40 -15.16 -14.19
N VAL A 224 -8.42 -15.87 -14.70
CA VAL A 224 -8.28 -16.87 -15.78
C VAL A 224 -7.55 -16.30 -17.02
N PRO A 225 -7.86 -15.08 -17.52
CA PRO A 225 -7.13 -14.50 -18.66
C PRO A 225 -5.65 -14.26 -18.40
N TYR A 226 -5.27 -14.04 -17.14
CA TYR A 226 -3.88 -13.80 -16.72
C TYR A 226 -3.11 -15.11 -16.47
N MET A 227 -3.81 -16.25 -16.44
CA MET A 227 -3.24 -17.58 -16.22
C MET A 227 -3.31 -18.46 -17.47
N GLY A 228 -3.37 -17.86 -18.66
CA GLY A 228 -3.37 -18.60 -19.94
C GLY A 228 -4.62 -19.46 -20.16
N GLY A 229 -5.75 -19.10 -19.54
CA GLY A 229 -6.99 -19.86 -19.63
C GLY A 229 -7.10 -21.01 -18.61
N LEU A 230 -6.12 -21.16 -17.70
CA LEU A 230 -6.21 -22.12 -16.61
C LEU A 230 -7.39 -21.75 -15.69
N VAL A 231 -8.24 -22.73 -15.38
CA VAL A 231 -9.44 -22.56 -14.53
C VAL A 231 -9.31 -23.20 -13.15
N GLU A 232 -8.29 -24.05 -12.96
CA GLU A 232 -8.08 -24.80 -11.72
C GLU A 232 -6.59 -25.13 -11.52
N ILE A 233 -6.13 -25.06 -10.28
CA ILE A 233 -4.81 -25.52 -9.86
C ILE A 233 -4.99 -26.87 -9.15
N THR A 234 -4.34 -27.90 -9.69
CA THR A 234 -4.40 -29.26 -9.14
C THR A 234 -3.46 -29.41 -7.95
N LYS A 235 -3.91 -30.09 -6.90
CA LYS A 235 -3.06 -30.48 -5.77
C LYS A 235 -1.98 -31.44 -6.28
N ALA A 236 -0.72 -31.22 -5.89
CA ALA A 236 0.35 -32.17 -6.16
C ALA A 236 0.14 -33.48 -5.39
N ASP A 237 0.47 -34.60 -6.03
CA ASP A 237 0.40 -35.95 -5.44
C ASP A 237 1.33 -36.13 -4.22
#